data_AF-A0A9P5QMG3-F1
#
_entry.id   AF-A0A9P5QMG3-F1
#
_cell.length_a   1.000
_cell.length_b   1.000
_cell.length_c   1.000
_cell.angle_alpha   90.00
_cell.angle_beta   90.00
_cell.angle_gamma   90.00
#
_symmetry.space_group_name_H-M   'P 1'
#
loop_
_entity.id
_entity.type
_entity.pdbx_description
1 polymer ?
#
loop_
_entity_poly.entity_id
_entity_poly.type
_entity_poly.pdbx_seq_one_letter_code
_entity_poly.pdbx_strand_id
1 'polypeptide(L)'
;MQNRSPARLVNPEMVETVRAMFPHIPTAAIHFDLQKTGSVEQTCDNILRDGTLPMPPAPRPPTPPTASSSSTSAAGSSSGVSVNGNLVQRFKLEEAAKNNIVPDEPNKIWGDSAEKRQEVFKSRKEFMVLQARKRFLEQEARKAQEAEAKAKEVDASA
;
A
#
# COMPACT_ATOMS: atom_id res chain seq x y z
N MET A 1 -18.88 -14.66 3.36
CA MET A 1 -18.26 -13.54 2.63
C MET A 1 -16.82 -13.92 2.34
N GLN A 2 -16.50 -14.40 1.14
CA GLN A 2 -15.12 -14.78 0.79
C GLN A 2 -14.32 -13.52 0.41
N ASN A 3 -13.38 -13.11 1.26
CA ASN A 3 -12.40 -12.08 0.96
C ASN A 3 -11.54 -12.52 -0.23
N ARG A 4 -11.84 -12.00 -1.42
CA ARG A 4 -10.96 -12.12 -2.59
C ARG A 4 -9.79 -11.16 -2.39
N SER A 5 -8.69 -11.67 -1.85
CA SER A 5 -7.41 -10.94 -1.87
C SER A 5 -7.01 -10.70 -3.33
N PRO A 6 -6.53 -9.50 -3.69
CA PRO A 6 -6.01 -9.24 -5.02
C PRO A 6 -4.85 -10.21 -5.31
N ALA A 7 -4.87 -10.87 -6.47
CA ALA A 7 -3.83 -11.79 -6.87
C ALA A 7 -2.50 -11.02 -6.98
N ARG A 8 -1.59 -11.27 -6.04
CA ARG A 8 -0.26 -10.66 -6.04
C ARG A 8 0.59 -11.27 -7.15
N LEU A 9 1.45 -10.46 -7.76
CA LEU A 9 2.47 -10.96 -8.66
C LEU A 9 3.48 -11.77 -7.83
N VAL A 10 3.70 -13.02 -8.21
CA VAL A 10 4.65 -13.92 -7.56
C VAL A 10 5.92 -13.98 -8.42
N ASN A 11 7.08 -13.78 -7.78
CA ASN A 11 8.35 -13.94 -8.47
C ASN A 11 8.67 -15.44 -8.62
N PRO A 12 9.15 -15.89 -9.78
CA PRO A 12 9.51 -17.29 -10.02
C PRO A 12 10.60 -17.79 -9.06
N GLU A 13 11.57 -16.93 -8.71
CA GLU A 13 12.63 -17.21 -7.73
C GLU A 13 12.09 -17.64 -6.35
N MET A 14 10.99 -17.04 -5.91
CA MET A 14 10.35 -17.38 -4.63
C MET A 14 9.79 -18.81 -4.67
N VAL A 15 9.23 -19.21 -5.81
CA VAL A 15 8.68 -20.55 -6.01
C VAL A 15 9.79 -21.59 -6.02
N GLU A 16 10.90 -21.30 -6.71
CA GLU A 16 12.05 -22.20 -6.82
C GLU A 16 12.73 -22.42 -5.47
N THR A 17 12.86 -21.35 -4.67
CA THR A 17 13.41 -21.44 -3.31
C THR A 17 12.58 -22.37 -2.42
N VAL A 18 11.26 -22.23 -2.41
CA VAL A 18 10.36 -23.12 -1.65
C VAL A 18 10.41 -24.55 -2.21
N ARG A 19 10.49 -24.71 -3.53
CA ARG A 19 10.57 -26.01 -4.20
C ARG A 19 11.86 -26.77 -3.85
N ALA A 20 12.98 -26.08 -3.72
CA ALA A 20 14.26 -26.66 -3.32
C ALA A 20 14.22 -27.22 -1.88
N MET A 21 13.53 -26.54 -0.97
CA MET A 21 13.33 -26.99 0.42
C MET A 21 12.27 -28.10 0.52
N PHE A 22 11.20 -28.02 -0.27
CA PHE A 22 10.04 -28.91 -0.20
C PHE A 22 9.73 -29.56 -1.57
N PRO A 23 10.53 -30.54 -2.02
CA PRO A 23 10.36 -31.17 -3.32
C PRO A 23 9.12 -32.07 -3.43
N HIS A 24 8.43 -32.34 -2.32
CA HIS A 24 7.17 -33.08 -2.30
C HIS A 24 5.94 -32.18 -2.55
N ILE A 25 6.06 -30.86 -2.40
CA ILE A 25 4.96 -29.93 -2.60
C ILE A 25 4.89 -29.48 -4.07
N PRO A 26 3.72 -29.55 -4.72
CA PRO A 26 3.59 -29.17 -6.12
C PRO A 26 3.73 -27.65 -6.32
N THR A 27 4.40 -27.27 -7.40
CA THR A 27 4.67 -25.87 -7.79
C THR A 27 3.39 -25.03 -7.85
N ALA A 28 2.27 -25.61 -8.29
CA ALA A 28 0.98 -24.94 -8.37
C ALA A 28 0.43 -24.52 -6.98
N ALA A 29 0.63 -25.36 -5.96
CA ALA A 29 0.20 -25.05 -4.60
C ALA A 29 1.12 -24.01 -3.94
N ILE A 30 2.43 -24.10 -4.19
CA ILE A 30 3.42 -23.08 -3.75
C ILE A 30 3.05 -21.73 -4.34
N HIS A 31 2.80 -21.66 -5.64
CA HIS A 31 2.44 -20.42 -6.31
C HIS A 31 1.15 -19.83 -5.76
N PHE A 32 0.13 -20.65 -5.51
CA PHE A 32 -1.14 -20.21 -4.94
C PHE A 32 -1.01 -19.70 -3.51
N ASP A 33 -0.20 -20.35 -2.68
CA ASP A 33 0.06 -19.88 -1.32
C ASP A 33 0.90 -18.60 -1.31
N LEU A 34 1.94 -18.50 -2.16
CA LEU A 34 2.72 -17.26 -2.32
C LEU A 34 1.87 -16.08 -2.82
N GLN A 35 0.84 -16.33 -3.64
CA GLN A 35 -0.14 -15.29 -4.00
C GLN A 35 -0.91 -14.79 -2.77
N LYS A 36 -1.19 -15.68 -1.80
CA LYS A 36 -1.92 -15.36 -0.56
C LYS A 36 -1.02 -14.74 0.49
N THR A 37 0.16 -15.28 0.76
CA THR A 37 1.07 -14.83 1.82
C THR A 37 1.94 -13.66 1.37
N GLY A 38 2.45 -13.72 0.13
CA GLY A 38 3.40 -12.75 -0.43
C GLY A 38 4.82 -12.89 0.13
N SER A 39 5.12 -13.92 0.92
CA SER A 39 6.46 -14.16 1.50
C SER A 39 6.81 -15.64 1.49
N VAL A 40 8.06 -15.93 1.12
CA VAL A 40 8.64 -17.29 1.14
C VAL A 40 8.60 -17.86 2.56
N GLU A 41 9.04 -17.08 3.55
CA GLU A 41 9.12 -17.53 4.95
C GLU A 41 7.76 -17.94 5.50
N GLN A 42 6.74 -17.14 5.19
CA GLN A 42 5.37 -17.40 5.62
C GLN A 42 4.80 -18.66 4.96
N THR A 43 5.12 -18.89 3.69
CA THR A 43 4.73 -20.11 2.97
C THR A 43 5.45 -21.34 3.50
N CYS A 44 6.73 -21.21 3.89
CA CYS A 44 7.46 -22.28 4.58
C CYS A 44 6.83 -22.63 5.92
N ASP A 45 6.46 -21.63 6.73
CA ASP A 45 5.78 -21.84 8.02
C ASP A 45 4.43 -22.56 7.84
N ASN A 46 3.64 -22.18 6.84
CA ASN A 46 2.39 -22.86 6.49
C ASN A 46 2.62 -24.33 6.11
N ILE A 47 3.65 -24.60 5.28
CA ILE A 47 4.01 -25.99 4.92
C ILE A 47 4.39 -26.79 6.16
N LEU A 48 5.16 -26.22 7.08
CA LEU A 48 5.59 -26.90 8.31
C LEU A 48 4.43 -27.16 9.27
N ARG A 49 3.44 -26.25 9.33
CA ARG A 49 2.26 -26.39 10.18
C ARG A 49 1.29 -27.45 9.69
N ASP A 50 0.91 -27.35 8.41
CA ASP A 50 -0.18 -28.15 7.83
C ASP A 50 0.33 -29.39 7.10
N GLY A 51 1.65 -29.51 6.92
CA GLY A 51 2.31 -30.57 6.14
C GLY A 51 2.04 -30.52 4.64
N THR A 52 1.06 -29.73 4.19
CA THR A 52 0.63 -29.61 2.80
C THR A 52 0.08 -28.21 2.53
N LEU A 53 0.11 -27.77 1.27
CA LEU A 53 -0.47 -26.49 0.86
C LEU A 53 -1.86 -26.66 0.24
N PRO A 54 -2.77 -25.68 0.42
CA PRO A 54 -4.08 -25.71 -0.21
C PRO A 54 -3.94 -25.68 -1.74
N MET A 55 -4.49 -26.69 -2.41
CA MET A 55 -4.52 -26.76 -3.87
C MET A 55 -5.30 -25.54 -4.43
N PRO A 56 -4.79 -24.88 -5.49
CA PRO A 56 -5.57 -23.85 -6.18
C PRO A 56 -6.90 -24.43 -6.68
N PRO A 57 -8.00 -23.65 -6.63
CA PRO A 57 -9.28 -24.09 -7.19
C PRO A 57 -9.12 -24.33 -8.70
N ALA A 58 -9.77 -25.39 -9.21
CA ALA A 58 -9.68 -25.76 -10.62
C ALA A 58 -10.02 -24.56 -11.54
N PRO A 59 -9.26 -24.35 -12.63
CA PRO A 59 -9.54 -23.29 -13.57
C PRO A 59 -10.94 -23.49 -14.16
N ARG A 60 -11.82 -22.51 -13.95
CA ARG A 60 -13.12 -22.51 -14.63
C ARG A 60 -12.89 -22.37 -16.14
N PRO A 61 -13.66 -23.09 -16.98
CA PRO A 61 -13.54 -22.97 -18.42
C PRO A 61 -13.78 -21.52 -18.86
N PRO A 62 -13.04 -21.01 -19.86
CA PRO A 62 -13.20 -19.65 -20.34
C PRO A 62 -14.59 -19.50 -20.97
N THR A 63 -15.43 -18.68 -20.35
CA THR A 63 -16.64 -18.19 -21.01
C THR A 63 -16.23 -17.25 -22.15
N PRO A 64 -16.80 -17.36 -23.36
CA PRO A 64 -16.39 -16.56 -24.51
C PRO A 64 -16.59 -15.05 -24.26
N PRO A 65 -15.68 -14.21 -24.79
CA PRO A 65 -15.71 -12.77 -24.55
C PRO A 65 -16.85 -12.10 -25.32
N THR A 66 -17.76 -11.45 -24.62
CA THR A 66 -18.65 -10.45 -25.23
C THR A 66 -17.84 -9.18 -25.46
N ALA A 67 -17.71 -8.78 -26.72
CA ALA A 67 -17.02 -7.56 -27.12
C ALA A 67 -17.70 -6.32 -26.50
N SER A 68 -16.97 -5.60 -25.65
CA SER A 68 -17.28 -4.22 -25.28
C SER A 68 -15.97 -3.45 -25.16
N SER A 69 -15.73 -2.65 -26.21
CA SER A 69 -15.06 -1.35 -26.24
C SER A 69 -13.76 -1.15 -25.46
N SER A 70 -12.71 -0.91 -26.24
CA SER A 70 -11.47 -0.23 -25.91
C SER A 70 -11.66 0.98 -24.98
N SER A 71 -11.00 0.95 -23.82
CA SER A 71 -10.57 2.15 -23.12
C SER A 71 -9.17 1.93 -22.53
N THR A 72 -8.25 2.79 -22.96
CA THR A 72 -6.91 2.98 -22.41
C THR A 72 -7.00 3.36 -20.93
N SER A 73 -6.27 2.69 -20.04
CA SER A 73 -6.09 3.09 -18.64
C SER A 73 -4.70 2.63 -18.21
N ALA A 74 -3.70 3.51 -18.17
CA ALA A 74 -3.46 4.56 -17.19
C ALA A 74 -3.09 3.99 -15.81
N ALA A 75 -1.94 4.45 -15.33
CA ALA A 75 -1.23 4.10 -14.10
C ALA A 75 -2.13 3.88 -12.88
N GLY A 76 -1.73 2.89 -12.08
CA GLY A 76 -2.38 2.47 -10.85
C GLY A 76 -2.71 3.63 -9.92
N SER A 77 -3.99 3.73 -9.60
CA SER A 77 -4.51 4.50 -8.48
C SER A 77 -5.40 3.56 -7.66
N SER A 78 -4.97 3.34 -6.42
CA SER A 78 -5.65 2.56 -5.40
C SER A 78 -7.09 3.03 -5.17
N SER A 79 -8.07 2.28 -5.66
CA SER A 79 -9.49 2.50 -5.38
C SER A 79 -9.93 1.61 -4.21
N GLY A 80 -9.80 2.16 -3.00
CA GLY A 80 -10.44 1.66 -1.78
C GLY A 80 -11.04 2.85 -1.04
N VAL A 81 -12.30 3.17 -1.36
CA VAL A 81 -13.12 4.25 -0.80
C VAL A 81 -12.70 5.66 -1.24
N SER A 82 -13.27 6.13 -2.35
CA SER A 82 -13.35 7.56 -2.64
C SER A 82 -14.34 8.23 -1.66
N VAL A 83 -13.83 8.65 -0.52
CA VAL A 83 -14.28 9.92 0.04
C VAL A 83 -13.19 10.89 -0.34
N ASN A 84 -13.47 11.77 -1.31
CA ASN A 84 -12.59 12.87 -1.76
C ASN A 84 -12.42 13.93 -0.65
N GLY A 85 -12.25 13.51 0.60
CA GLY A 85 -12.10 14.33 1.79
C GLY A 85 -10.63 14.43 2.18
N ASN A 86 -10.24 15.63 2.60
CA ASN A 86 -8.90 15.94 3.08
C ASN A 86 -8.48 14.92 4.16
N LEU A 87 -7.24 14.41 4.14
CA LEU A 87 -6.74 13.47 5.16
C LEU A 87 -6.96 14.01 6.57
N VAL A 88 -6.79 15.31 6.75
CA VAL A 88 -7.01 16.01 8.02
C VAL A 88 -8.43 15.79 8.54
N GLN A 89 -9.44 15.85 7.66
CA GLN A 89 -10.84 15.61 8.01
C GLN A 89 -11.11 14.14 8.34
N ARG A 90 -10.54 13.23 7.55
CA ARG A 90 -10.70 11.78 7.76
C ARG A 90 -10.16 11.32 9.11
N PHE A 91 -9.06 11.93 9.56
CA PHE A 91 -8.46 11.64 10.86
C PHE A 91 -8.91 12.61 11.97
N LYS A 92 -9.84 13.53 11.70
CA LYS A 92 -10.34 14.53 12.67
C LYS A 92 -9.21 15.38 13.28
N LEU A 93 -8.18 15.70 12.49
CA LEU A 93 -6.97 16.43 12.89
C LEU A 93 -7.06 17.95 12.62
N GLU A 94 -8.26 18.51 12.47
CA GLU A 94 -8.42 19.89 12.05
C GLU A 94 -7.81 20.89 13.03
N GLU A 95 -7.95 20.66 14.33
CA GLU A 95 -7.44 21.53 15.38
C GLU A 95 -5.91 21.53 15.43
N ALA A 96 -5.29 20.34 15.47
CA ALA A 96 -3.83 20.20 15.43
C ALA A 96 -3.24 20.84 14.16
N ALA A 97 -3.93 20.69 13.04
CA ALA A 97 -3.48 21.21 11.77
C ALA A 97 -3.71 22.74 11.60
N LYS A 98 -4.70 23.33 12.29
CA LYS A 98 -4.87 24.79 12.39
C LYS A 98 -3.76 25.41 13.25
N ASN A 99 -3.38 24.75 14.33
CA ASN A 99 -2.36 25.25 15.25
C ASN A 99 -0.92 24.99 14.77
N ASN A 100 -0.71 24.25 13.67
CA ASN A 100 0.64 23.85 13.20
C ASN A 100 1.49 23.11 14.26
N ILE A 101 0.85 22.49 15.26
CA ILE A 101 1.55 21.58 16.17
C ILE A 101 1.76 20.26 15.44
N VAL A 102 3.01 19.93 15.15
CA VAL A 102 3.41 18.58 14.76
C VAL A 102 3.82 17.86 16.05
N PRO A 103 3.14 16.77 16.44
CA PRO A 103 3.54 15.96 17.58
C PRO A 103 4.96 15.41 17.42
N ASP A 104 5.60 15.03 18.52
CA ASP A 104 6.89 14.33 18.49
C ASP A 104 6.79 12.99 17.73
N GLU A 105 7.89 12.55 17.11
CA GLU A 105 7.89 11.32 16.31
C GLU A 105 7.59 10.12 17.21
N PRO A 106 6.47 9.39 16.98
CA PRO A 106 6.13 8.28 17.86
C PRO A 106 7.12 7.14 17.70
N ASN A 107 7.50 6.53 18.84
CA ASN A 107 8.43 5.42 18.89
C ASN A 107 8.06 4.31 17.90
N LYS A 108 9.06 3.82 17.16
CA LYS A 108 8.91 2.80 16.11
C LYS A 108 8.72 1.37 16.64
N ILE A 109 8.47 1.23 17.94
CA ILE A 109 8.36 -0.06 18.64
C ILE A 109 6.89 -0.47 18.67
N TRP A 110 6.61 -1.74 18.36
CA TRP A 110 5.24 -2.27 18.45
C TRP A 110 4.90 -2.55 19.91
N GLY A 111 3.69 -2.18 20.33
CA GLY A 111 3.19 -2.58 21.64
C GLY A 111 3.04 -4.09 21.76
N ASP A 112 3.26 -4.60 22.97
CA ASP A 112 3.12 -6.02 23.31
C ASP A 112 1.66 -6.50 23.21
N SER A 113 0.70 -5.60 23.46
CA SER A 113 -0.73 -5.88 23.30
C SER A 113 -1.29 -5.28 22.01
N ALA A 114 -2.37 -5.89 21.49
CA ALA A 114 -3.07 -5.41 20.30
C ALA A 114 -3.58 -3.96 20.46
N GLU A 115 -4.03 -3.62 21.66
CA GLU A 115 -4.53 -2.27 21.99
C GLU A 115 -3.42 -1.22 21.93
N LYS A 116 -2.29 -1.47 22.62
CA LYS A 116 -1.11 -0.58 22.56
C LYS A 116 -0.59 -0.42 21.14
N ARG A 117 -0.61 -1.50 20.35
CA ARG A 117 -0.20 -1.44 18.94
C ARG A 117 -1.13 -0.59 18.09
N GLN A 118 -2.44 -0.67 18.34
CA GLN A 118 -3.43 0.16 17.66
C GLN A 118 -3.22 1.65 17.97
N GLU A 119 -2.92 2.00 19.22
CA GLU A 119 -2.59 3.37 19.64
C GLU A 119 -1.34 3.89 18.92
N VAL A 120 -0.24 3.13 18.94
CA VAL A 120 0.99 3.49 18.22
C VAL A 120 0.72 3.73 16.73
N PHE A 121 -0.09 2.90 16.08
CA PHE A 121 -0.45 3.10 14.68
C PHE A 121 -1.33 4.34 14.45
N LYS A 122 -2.23 4.67 15.37
CA LYS A 122 -3.03 5.90 15.30
C LYS A 122 -2.12 7.13 15.39
N SER A 123 -1.32 7.23 16.45
CA SER A 123 -0.39 8.35 16.65
C SER A 123 0.57 8.53 15.48
N ARG A 124 1.10 7.43 14.91
CA ARG A 124 1.99 7.49 13.74
C ARG A 124 1.29 7.98 12.47
N LYS A 125 0.04 7.58 12.24
CA LYS A 125 -0.75 8.08 11.10
C LYS A 125 -1.00 9.57 11.25
N GLU A 126 -1.37 10.01 12.44
CA GLU A 126 -1.66 11.42 12.75
C GLU A 126 -0.42 12.30 12.56
N PHE A 127 0.72 11.87 13.10
CA PHE A 127 2.03 12.50 12.87
C PHE A 127 2.33 12.66 11.37
N MET A 128 2.23 11.58 10.60
CA MET A 128 2.53 11.59 9.17
C MET A 128 1.60 12.54 8.39
N VAL A 129 0.31 12.58 8.74
CA VAL A 129 -0.66 13.49 8.12
C VAL A 129 -0.30 14.95 8.37
N LEU A 130 0.04 15.30 9.62
CA LEU A 130 0.39 16.67 10.00
C LEU A 130 1.72 17.10 9.38
N GLN A 131 2.73 16.22 9.42
CA GLN A 131 4.03 16.47 8.78
C GLN A 131 3.89 16.66 7.27
N ALA A 132 3.09 15.81 6.60
CA ALA A 132 2.83 15.95 5.17
C ALA A 132 2.13 17.28 4.84
N ARG A 133 1.17 17.72 5.66
CA ARG A 133 0.51 19.02 5.50
C ARG A 133 1.49 20.18 5.64
N LYS A 134 2.36 20.16 6.66
CA LYS A 134 3.38 21.20 6.85
C LYS A 134 4.30 21.30 5.62
N ARG A 135 4.83 20.16 5.17
CA ARG A 135 5.69 20.09 3.98
C ARG A 135 4.98 20.52 2.69
N PHE A 136 3.67 20.30 2.59
CA PHE A 136 2.88 20.74 1.45
C PHE A 136 2.77 22.27 1.40
N LEU A 137 2.44 22.91 2.52
CA LEU A 137 2.34 24.38 2.61
C LEU A 137 3.68 25.07 2.31
N GLU A 138 4.79 24.53 2.85
CA GLU A 138 6.13 25.04 2.55
C GLU A 138 6.48 24.94 1.06
N GLN A 139 6.09 23.84 0.41
CA GLN A 139 6.29 23.67 -1.04
C GLN A 139 5.43 24.62 -1.87
N GLU A 140 4.19 24.88 -1.48
CA GLU A 140 3.35 25.87 -2.17
C GLU A 140 3.93 27.28 -2.07
N ALA A 141 4.40 27.67 -0.88
CA ALA A 141 5.08 28.95 -0.69
C ALA A 141 6.35 29.07 -1.56
N ARG A 142 7.17 28.00 -1.61
CA ARG A 142 8.38 27.99 -2.43
C ARG A 142 8.06 28.09 -3.93
N LYS A 143 7.04 27.36 -4.41
CA LYS A 143 6.61 27.42 -5.81
C LYS A 143 6.05 28.80 -6.19
N ALA A 144 5.32 29.46 -5.28
CA ALA A 144 4.84 30.81 -5.51
C ALA A 144 6.01 31.81 -5.64
N GLN A 145 7.02 31.71 -4.77
CA GLN A 145 8.23 32.54 -4.87
C GLN A 145 9.03 32.27 -6.15
N GLU A 146 9.16 31.01 -6.55
CA GLU A 146 9.85 30.60 -7.77
C GLU A 146 9.12 31.10 -9.03
N ALA A 147 7.78 31.08 -9.03
CA ALA A 147 6.97 31.64 -10.11
C ALA A 147 7.10 33.18 -10.19
N GLU A 148 7.14 33.87 -9.06
CA GLU A 148 7.34 35.33 -9.01
C GLU A 148 8.74 35.74 -9.45
N ALA A 149 9.78 35.01 -9.04
CA ALA A 149 11.15 35.25 -9.46
C ALA A 149 11.32 35.06 -10.97
N LYS A 150 10.72 33.99 -11.53
CA LYS A 150 10.74 33.73 -12.97
C LYS A 150 9.97 34.80 -13.77
N ALA A 151 8.87 35.33 -13.24
CA ALA A 151 8.15 36.42 -13.89
C ALA A 151 8.96 37.73 -13.94
N LYS A 152 9.74 38.04 -12.89
CA LYS A 152 10.62 39.22 -12.86
C LYS A 152 11.85 39.08 -13.78
N GLU A 153 12.37 37.87 -13.96
CA GLU A 153 13.49 37.62 -14.87
C GLU A 153 13.10 37.80 -16.35
N VAL A 154 11.87 37.42 -16.72
CA VAL A 154 11.35 37.57 -18.08
C VAL A 154 11.08 39.04 -18.43
N ASP A 155 10.64 39.86 -17.47
CA ASP A 155 10.40 41.30 -17.67
C ASP A 155 11.70 42.11 -17.77
N ALA A 156 12.78 41.68 -17.11
CA ALA A 156 14.09 42.35 -17.16
C ALA A 156 14.92 42.05 -18.44
N SER A 157 14.45 41.14 -19.30
CA SER A 157 15.11 40.74 -20.54
C SER A 157 14.36 41.15 -21.83
N ALA A 158 13.26 41.89 -21.68
CA ALA A 158 12.50 42.51 -22.77
C ALA A 158 12.77 44.02 -22.83
#